data_AF-A0A0T6ZAS3-F1
#
_entry.id   AF-A0A0T6ZAS3-F1
#
_cell.length_a   1.000
_cell.length_b   1.000
_cell.length_c   1.000
_cell.angle_alpha   90.00
_cell.angle_beta   90.00
_cell.angle_gamma   90.00
#
_symmetry.space_group_name_H-M   'P 1'
#
loop_
_entity.id
_entity.type
_entity.pdbx_description
1 polymer ?
#
loop_
_entity_poly.entity_id
_entity_poly.type
_entity_poly.pdbx_seq_one_letter_code
_entity_poly.pdbx_strand_id
1 'polypeptide(L)' 'MRQERTVQASLFDLFAEHEIGRELKAMSDWLDEQRDLLDLAGC' A
#
# COMPACT_ATOMS: atom_id res chain seq x y z
N MET A 1 -18.73 26.27 -8.61
CA MET A 1 -17.35 25.76 -8.57
C MET A 1 -17.31 24.53 -7.67
N ARG A 2 -17.36 23.32 -8.24
CA ARG A 2 -17.15 22.06 -7.50
C ARG A 2 -15.65 21.74 -7.58
N GLN A 3 -14.99 21.61 -6.44
CA GLN A 3 -13.63 21.07 -6.41
C GLN A 3 -13.72 19.56 -6.63
N GLU A 4 -13.49 19.10 -7.84
CA GLU A 4 -13.18 17.69 -8.11
C GLU A 4 -11.82 17.39 -7.47
N ARG A 5 -11.86 17.02 -6.18
CA ARG A 5 -10.71 16.38 -5.55
C ARG A 5 -10.75 14.94 -6.04
N THR A 6 -9.98 14.63 -7.06
CA THR A 6 -9.51 13.26 -7.29
C THR A 6 -8.72 12.87 -6.05
N VAL A 7 -9.42 12.41 -5.02
CA VAL A 7 -8.78 11.81 -3.86
C VAL A 7 -8.13 10.56 -4.40
N GLN A 8 -6.81 10.61 -4.57
CA GLN A 8 -6.00 9.43 -4.78
C GLN A 8 -6.01 8.64 -3.46
N ALA A 9 -7.15 8.01 -3.17
CA ALA A 9 -7.25 7.04 -2.10
C ALA A 9 -6.52 5.79 -2.59
N SER A 10 -5.55 5.33 -1.81
CA SER A 10 -4.96 4.04 -2.10
C SER A 10 -6.04 2.97 -2.02
N LEU A 11 -5.87 1.87 -2.77
CA LEU A 11 -6.73 0.71 -2.65
C LEU A 11 -6.81 0.23 -1.18
N PHE A 12 -5.73 0.39 -0.41
CA PHE A 12 -5.72 0.09 1.02
C PHE A 12 -6.62 1.03 1.85
N ASP A 13 -6.66 2.32 1.51
CA ASP A 13 -7.49 3.30 2.22
C ASP A 13 -8.98 3.09 1.92
N LEU A 14 -9.29 2.71 0.67
CA LEU A 14 -10.66 2.39 0.26
C LEU A 14 -11.23 1.15 0.97
N PHE A 15 -10.35 0.22 1.37
CA PHE A 15 -10.71 -1.04 2.03
C PHE A 15 -10.23 -1.11 3.48
N ALA A 16 -9.87 0.02 4.11
CA ALA A 16 -9.26 0.03 5.45
C ALA A 16 -10.17 -0.56 6.55
N GLU A 17 -11.49 -0.47 6.38
CA GLU A 17 -12.50 -1.06 7.28
C GLU A 17 -12.80 -2.53 6.95
N HIS A 18 -12.25 -3.06 5.86
CA HIS A 18 -12.42 -4.44 5.44
C HIS A 18 -11.18 -5.25 5.79
N GLU A 19 -11.40 -6.48 6.26
CA GLU A 19 -10.31 -7.39 6.67
C GLU A 19 -9.30 -7.60 5.54
N ILE A 20 -9.80 -7.73 4.32
CA ILE A 20 -8.98 -7.83 3.10
C ILE A 20 -8.08 -6.62 2.85
N GLY A 21 -8.52 -5.40 3.17
CA GLY A 21 -7.70 -4.20 2.99
C GLY A 21 -6.57 -4.12 4.02
N ARG A 22 -6.82 -4.61 5.24
CA ARG A 22 -5.80 -4.72 6.29
C ARG A 22 -4.75 -5.78 5.97
N GLU A 23 -5.18 -6.95 5.48
CA GLU A 23 -4.27 -8.02 5.05
C GLU A 23 -3.42 -7.60 3.87
N LEU A 24 -4.03 -7.01 2.83
CA LEU A 24 -3.31 -6.53 1.66
C LEU A 24 -2.27 -5.45 2.02
N LYS A 25 -2.61 -4.54 2.94
CA LYS A 25 -1.68 -3.53 3.43
C LYS A 25 -0.51 -4.16 4.17
N ALA A 26 -0.77 -5.10 5.08
CA ALA A 26 0.28 -5.81 5.80
C ALA A 26 1.22 -6.59 4.87
N MET A 27 0.68 -7.21 3.80
CA MET A 27 1.50 -7.87 2.78
C MET A 27 2.35 -6.87 1.99
N SER A 28 1.79 -5.70 1.64
CA SER A 28 2.53 -4.64 0.96
C SER A 28 3.66 -4.10 1.83
N ASP A 29 3.38 -3.81 3.10
CA ASP A 29 4.38 -3.31 4.05
C ASP A 29 5.51 -4.35 4.24
N TRP A 30 5.15 -5.64 4.38
CA TRP A 30 6.14 -6.72 4.44
C TRP A 30 7.01 -6.78 3.18
N LEU A 31 6.43 -6.64 1.98
CA LEU A 31 7.18 -6.62 0.72
C LEU A 31 8.13 -5.41 0.62
N ASP A 32 7.72 -4.24 1.10
CA ASP A 32 8.56 -3.04 1.12
C ASP A 32 9.74 -3.21 2.10
N GLU A 33 9.54 -3.87 3.25
CA GLU A 33 10.63 -4.22 4.18
C GLU A 33 11.62 -5.25 3.57
N GLN A 34 11.15 -6.11 2.67
CA GLN A 34 12.02 -7.05 1.94
C GLN A 34 12.81 -6.37 0.80
N ARG A 35 12.54 -5.10 0.45
CA ARG A 35 13.33 -4.39 -0.57
C ARG A 35 14.78 -4.18 -0.16
N ASP A 36 15.06 -4.03 1.14
CA ASP A 36 16.42 -3.97 1.65
C ASP A 36 17.18 -5.30 1.42
N LEU A 37 16.46 -6.44 1.44
CA LEU A 37 17.02 -7.75 1.11
C LEU A 37 17.23 -7.94 -0.40
N LEU A 38 16.38 -7.33 -1.23
CA LEU A 38 16.56 -7.30 -2.69
C LEU A 38 17.73 -6.39 -3.10
N ASP A 39 17.92 -5.26 -2.42
CA ASP A 39 19.07 -4.38 -2.63
C ASP A 39 20.39 -5.06 -2.22
N LEU A 40 20.38 -5.90 -1.17
CA LEU A 40 21.54 -6.71 -0.78
C LEU A 40 21.92 -7.77 -1.83
N ALA A 41 20.95 -8.29 -2.59
CA ALA A 41 21.18 -9.28 -3.66
C ALA A 41 21.58 -8.64 -5.01
N GLY A 42 21.60 -7.32 -5.10
CA GLY A 42 21.92 -6.54 -6.32
C GLY A 42 23.40 -6.17 -6.51
N CYS A 43 24.33 -6.85 -5.83
CA CYS A 43 25.78 -6.70 -6.06
C CYS A 43 26.23 -7.35 -7.38
#